data_AF-A0A142JKE3-F1
#
_entry.id   AF-A0A142JKE3-F1
#
_cell.length_a   1.000
_cell.length_b   1.000
_cell.length_c   1.000
_cell.angle_alpha   90.00
_cell.angle_beta   90.00
_cell.angle_gamma   90.00
#
_symmetry.space_group_name_H-M   'P 1'
#
loop_
_entity.id
_entity.type
_entity.pdbx_description
1 polymer ?
#
loop_
_entity_poly.entity_id
_entity_poly.type
_entity_poly.pdbx_seq_one_letter_code
_entity_poly.pdbx_strand_id
1 'polypeptide(L)'
;MSEFVKHPSGKTLYLAAKRKTTPTPANAPKSIYLDREIIEVQVFDSILANPAAVMGHAAIEVRGISYNRQLDGYHREPPWQYIREQASVRDIIGVRLWVTPMEANKLQQELERRVKEGRRYNLLNNSCSTNTAEALELIGIMAHDPRGLPTPITPAELLAAVRKSSRVVGERKYPKGWKAGASENW
;
A
#
# COMPACT_ATOMS: atom_id res chain seq x y z
N MET A 1 -6.60 -55.55 -29.23
CA MET A 1 -7.99 -55.68 -28.74
C MET A 1 -8.53 -54.29 -28.46
N SER A 2 -9.60 -53.89 -29.13
CA SER A 2 -10.24 -52.57 -29.00
C SER A 2 -11.19 -52.56 -27.79
N GLU A 3 -11.00 -51.61 -26.87
CA GLU A 3 -11.83 -51.42 -25.67
C GLU A 3 -13.17 -50.74 -26.05
N PHE A 4 -14.29 -51.25 -25.55
CA PHE A 4 -15.62 -50.71 -25.80
C PHE A 4 -16.11 -49.89 -24.60
N VAL A 5 -16.80 -48.77 -24.87
CA VAL A 5 -17.42 -47.92 -23.84
C VAL A 5 -18.89 -47.68 -24.15
N LYS A 6 -19.72 -47.64 -23.10
CA LYS A 6 -21.16 -47.33 -23.22
C LYS A 6 -21.39 -45.82 -23.17
N HIS A 7 -22.05 -45.30 -24.19
CA HIS A 7 -22.56 -43.93 -24.20
C HIS A 7 -23.79 -43.82 -23.26
N PRO A 8 -24.05 -42.67 -22.62
CA PRO A 8 -25.24 -42.46 -21.78
C PRO A 8 -26.58 -42.73 -22.50
N SER A 9 -26.61 -42.65 -23.83
CA SER A 9 -27.78 -43.00 -24.64
C SER A 9 -27.92 -44.50 -24.95
N GLY A 10 -27.10 -45.37 -24.36
CA GLY A 10 -27.14 -46.83 -24.53
C GLY A 10 -26.35 -47.39 -25.72
N LYS A 11 -25.77 -46.53 -26.57
CA LYS A 11 -24.97 -46.95 -27.74
C LYS A 11 -23.57 -47.42 -27.31
N THR A 12 -23.12 -48.54 -27.88
CA THR A 12 -21.74 -49.03 -27.70
C THR A 12 -20.80 -48.31 -28.66
N LEU A 13 -19.72 -47.73 -28.14
CA LEU A 13 -18.72 -46.97 -28.89
C LEU A 13 -17.34 -47.61 -28.73
N TYR A 14 -16.48 -47.39 -29.73
CA TYR A 14 -15.06 -47.77 -29.66
C TYR A 14 -14.24 -46.67 -28.97
N LEU A 15 -13.40 -47.06 -28.01
CA LEU A 15 -12.49 -46.13 -27.37
C LEU A 15 -11.35 -45.77 -28.34
N ALA A 16 -11.38 -44.55 -28.89
CA ALA A 16 -10.35 -44.08 -29.82
C ALA A 16 -9.01 -43.74 -29.13
N ALA A 17 -9.07 -43.03 -27.99
CA ALA A 17 -7.91 -42.73 -27.15
C ALA A 17 -8.32 -42.22 -25.76
N LYS A 18 -7.53 -42.52 -24.73
CA LYS A 18 -7.57 -41.83 -23.42
C LYS A 18 -6.43 -40.83 -23.39
N ARG A 19 -6.73 -39.52 -23.40
CA ARG A 19 -5.73 -38.44 -23.32
C ARG A 19 -5.85 -37.73 -21.97
N LYS A 20 -4.75 -37.67 -21.22
CA LYS A 20 -4.65 -36.87 -19.99
C LYS A 20 -4.41 -35.42 -20.38
N THR A 21 -5.44 -34.58 -20.29
CA THR A 21 -5.39 -33.16 -20.72
C THR A 21 -4.81 -32.22 -19.67
N THR A 22 -4.59 -32.70 -18.44
CA THR A 22 -4.00 -31.92 -17.35
C THR A 22 -3.09 -32.80 -16.49
N PRO A 23 -1.87 -32.35 -16.15
CA PRO A 23 -0.93 -33.14 -15.36
C PRO A 23 -1.37 -33.37 -13.91
N THR A 24 -2.14 -32.43 -13.35
CA THR A 24 -2.65 -32.46 -11.96
C THR A 24 -4.14 -32.84 -11.88
N PRO A 25 -4.59 -33.49 -10.78
CA PRO A 25 -6.01 -33.77 -10.53
C PRO A 25 -6.84 -32.48 -10.49
N ALA A 26 -8.08 -32.52 -11.02
CA ALA A 26 -8.99 -31.38 -11.05
C ALA A 26 -9.30 -30.79 -9.65
N ASN A 27 -9.16 -31.61 -8.60
CA ASN A 27 -9.49 -31.26 -7.22
C ASN A 27 -8.25 -30.93 -6.36
N ALA A 28 -7.05 -30.87 -6.95
CA ALA A 28 -5.86 -30.47 -6.22
C ALA A 28 -5.77 -28.93 -6.15
N PRO A 29 -5.47 -28.34 -4.98
CA PRO A 29 -5.22 -26.90 -4.87
C PRO A 29 -4.08 -26.49 -5.82
N LYS A 30 -4.34 -25.52 -6.70
CA LYS A 30 -3.30 -24.94 -7.56
C LYS A 30 -2.61 -23.83 -6.78
N SER A 31 -1.32 -23.99 -6.50
CA SER A 31 -0.49 -22.93 -5.93
C SER A 31 -0.37 -21.78 -6.93
N ILE A 32 -0.86 -20.60 -6.56
CA ILE A 32 -0.65 -19.35 -7.31
C ILE A 32 0.43 -18.57 -6.57
N TYR A 33 1.57 -18.38 -7.22
CA TYR A 33 2.63 -17.50 -6.72
C TYR A 33 2.31 -16.08 -7.16
N LEU A 34 2.14 -15.19 -6.20
CA LEU A 34 1.94 -13.77 -6.44
C LEU A 34 3.19 -13.04 -5.97
N ASP A 35 3.86 -12.37 -6.90
CA ASP A 35 4.92 -11.43 -6.55
C ASP A 35 4.32 -10.29 -5.71
N ARG A 36 5.00 -9.96 -4.62
CA ARG A 36 4.59 -8.93 -3.67
C ARG A 36 5.73 -7.98 -3.42
N GLU A 37 5.42 -6.70 -3.48
CA GLU A 37 6.28 -5.62 -3.01
C GLU A 37 5.70 -5.04 -1.72
N ILE A 38 6.54 -4.38 -0.92
CA ILE A 38 6.10 -3.72 0.31
C ILE A 38 6.24 -2.22 0.13
N ILE A 39 5.16 -1.50 0.44
CA ILE A 39 5.14 -0.05 0.61
C ILE A 39 4.94 0.29 2.08
N GLU A 40 5.31 1.50 2.51
CA GLU A 40 5.14 1.94 3.88
C GLU A 40 4.39 3.28 3.92
N VAL A 41 3.22 3.30 4.55
CA VAL A 41 2.46 4.52 4.83
C VAL A 41 2.93 5.06 6.17
N GLN A 42 3.47 6.27 6.18
CA GLN A 42 4.07 6.89 7.36
C GLN A 42 3.13 7.98 7.87
N VAL A 43 2.70 7.86 9.12
CA VAL A 43 1.85 8.85 9.80
C VAL A 43 2.63 9.43 10.97
N PHE A 44 2.70 10.75 11.01
CA PHE A 44 3.54 11.50 11.93
C PHE A 44 2.67 12.25 12.92
N ASP A 45 3.05 12.22 14.19
CA ASP A 45 2.31 12.93 15.22
C ASP A 45 2.37 14.45 15.03
N SER A 46 1.42 15.12 15.67
CA SER A 46 1.31 16.56 15.76
C SER A 46 2.50 17.19 16.49
N ILE A 47 2.87 18.40 16.09
CA ILE A 47 3.87 19.21 16.80
C ILE A 47 3.16 20.43 17.37
N LEU A 48 2.87 20.41 18.67
CA LEU A 48 2.17 21.50 19.36
C LEU A 48 2.91 22.86 19.28
N ALA A 49 4.24 22.84 19.14
CA ALA A 49 5.07 24.04 19.04
C ALA A 49 5.02 24.72 17.65
N ASN A 50 4.42 24.09 16.65
CA ASN A 50 4.32 24.64 15.29
C ASN A 50 2.85 24.62 14.80
N PRO A 51 2.19 25.79 14.69
CA PRO A 51 0.79 25.90 14.26
C PRO A 51 0.47 25.19 12.94
N ALA A 52 1.44 25.09 12.03
CA ALA A 52 1.30 24.41 10.74
C ALA A 52 1.35 22.87 10.84
N ALA A 53 1.79 22.32 11.98
CA ALA A 53 1.99 20.88 12.21
C ALA A 53 1.07 20.32 13.32
N VAL A 54 0.09 21.10 13.79
CA VAL A 54 -0.83 20.72 14.88
C VAL A 54 -1.72 19.53 14.49
N MET A 55 -1.95 19.30 13.19
CA MET A 55 -2.78 18.17 12.71
C MET A 55 -1.99 16.87 12.46
N GLY A 56 -0.66 16.89 12.59
CA GLY A 56 0.22 15.78 12.19
C GLY A 56 0.62 15.84 10.71
N HIS A 57 1.19 14.75 10.19
CA HIS A 57 1.59 14.65 8.77
C HIS A 57 1.42 13.22 8.24
N ALA A 58 1.44 13.07 6.92
CA ALA A 58 1.40 11.78 6.26
C ALA A 58 2.33 11.76 5.03
N ALA A 59 2.99 10.62 4.83
CA ALA A 59 3.84 10.36 3.67
C ALA A 59 3.72 8.89 3.26
N ILE A 60 4.21 8.58 2.07
CA ILE A 60 4.24 7.20 1.56
C ILE A 60 5.61 6.87 0.98
N GLU A 61 6.17 5.75 1.40
CA GLU A 61 7.37 5.17 0.82
C GLU A 61 6.99 4.12 -0.22
N VAL A 62 7.56 4.27 -1.42
CA VAL A 62 7.46 3.29 -2.50
C VAL A 62 8.86 3.08 -3.06
N ARG A 63 9.35 1.84 -3.03
CA ARG A 63 10.65 1.43 -3.61
C ARG A 63 11.84 2.30 -3.17
N GLY A 64 11.91 2.59 -1.88
CA GLY A 64 13.02 3.36 -1.31
C GLY A 64 12.98 4.86 -1.62
N ILE A 65 11.82 5.39 -2.02
CA ILE A 65 11.57 6.82 -2.18
C ILE A 65 10.40 7.20 -1.29
N SER A 66 10.60 8.16 -0.39
CA SER A 66 9.52 8.78 0.38
C SER A 66 8.94 9.94 -0.41
N TYR A 67 7.64 9.89 -0.62
CA TYR A 67 6.83 10.93 -1.24
C TYR A 67 6.03 11.63 -0.15
N ASN A 68 6.25 12.93 0.00
CA ASN A 68 5.60 13.71 1.05
C ASN A 68 5.14 15.08 0.53
N ARG A 69 3.96 15.51 0.96
CA ARG A 69 3.38 16.81 0.59
C ARG A 69 3.41 17.77 1.77
N GLN A 70 4.35 18.69 1.76
CA GLN A 70 4.49 19.73 2.79
C GLN A 70 3.76 21.02 2.38
N LEU A 71 3.87 22.11 3.13
CA LEU A 71 3.25 23.38 2.74
C LEU A 71 3.94 24.02 1.53
N ASP A 72 5.26 23.92 1.46
CA ASP A 72 6.14 24.52 0.47
C ASP A 72 6.18 23.75 -0.86
N GLY A 73 6.02 22.42 -0.81
CA GLY A 73 6.19 21.60 -2.01
C GLY A 73 5.79 20.14 -1.84
N TYR A 74 5.77 19.46 -2.97
CA TYR A 74 5.75 18.01 -3.02
C TYR A 74 7.19 17.55 -3.14
N HIS A 75 7.66 16.76 -2.19
CA HIS A 75 9.05 16.37 -2.06
C HIS A 75 9.22 14.89 -2.33
N ARG A 76 10.39 14.55 -2.88
CA ARG A 76 10.88 13.17 -3.02
C ARG A 76 12.24 13.09 -2.36
N GLU A 77 12.43 12.13 -1.47
CA GLU A 77 13.66 12.02 -0.70
C GLU A 77 13.91 10.59 -0.20
N PRO A 78 15.14 10.24 0.19
CA PRO A 78 15.44 8.94 0.79
C PRO A 78 14.68 8.72 2.11
N PRO A 79 14.00 7.57 2.31
CA PRO A 79 13.17 7.33 3.50
C PRO A 79 13.92 7.43 4.82
N TRP A 80 15.15 6.90 4.88
CA TRP A 80 15.95 6.92 6.10
C TRP A 80 16.27 8.35 6.57
N GLN A 81 16.52 9.25 5.62
CA GLN A 81 16.85 10.64 5.91
C GLN A 81 15.61 11.35 6.41
N TYR A 82 14.52 11.21 5.68
CA TYR A 82 13.23 11.79 6.03
C TYR A 82 12.75 11.35 7.42
N ILE A 83 12.70 10.04 7.66
CA ILE A 83 12.27 9.49 8.94
C ILE A 83 13.17 9.97 10.07
N ARG A 84 14.49 10.02 9.88
CA ARG A 84 15.44 10.51 10.89
C ARG A 84 15.20 11.98 11.24
N GLU A 85 15.04 12.83 10.21
CA GLU A 85 14.79 14.26 10.42
C GLU A 85 13.46 14.48 11.13
N GLN A 86 12.40 13.79 10.72
CA GLN A 86 11.09 13.91 11.33
C GLN A 86 11.04 13.31 12.74
N ALA A 87 11.69 12.17 12.97
CA ALA A 87 11.75 11.53 14.27
C ALA A 87 12.53 12.36 15.30
N SER A 88 13.33 13.35 14.89
CA SER A 88 13.99 14.25 15.86
C SER A 88 12.99 15.07 16.69
N VAL A 89 11.78 15.31 16.16
CA VAL A 89 10.78 16.20 16.78
C VAL A 89 9.46 15.52 17.13
N ARG A 90 9.12 14.38 16.49
CA ARG A 90 7.81 13.70 16.63
C ARG A 90 7.90 12.18 16.52
N ASP A 91 6.89 11.49 17.02
CA ASP A 91 6.70 10.05 16.82
C ASP A 91 6.13 9.76 15.42
N ILE A 92 6.49 8.61 14.85
CA ILE A 92 6.04 8.17 13.54
C ILE A 92 5.58 6.72 13.60
N ILE A 93 4.45 6.43 12.96
CA ILE A 93 3.93 5.09 12.77
C ILE A 93 3.98 4.77 11.27
N GLY A 94 4.79 3.78 10.91
CA GLY A 94 4.86 3.22 9.58
C GLY A 94 4.00 1.98 9.46
N VAL A 95 2.93 2.02 8.66
CA VAL A 95 2.11 0.85 8.34
C VAL A 95 2.59 0.25 7.02
N ARG A 96 3.09 -0.98 7.08
CA ARG A 96 3.64 -1.68 5.91
C ARG A 96 2.55 -2.50 5.24
N LEU A 97 2.39 -2.30 3.93
CA LEU A 97 1.36 -2.94 3.13
C LEU A 97 2.00 -3.75 2.01
N TRP A 98 1.48 -4.95 1.73
CA TRP A 98 1.84 -5.66 0.51
C TRP A 98 1.03 -5.13 -0.69
N VAL A 99 1.69 -5.01 -1.82
CA VAL A 99 1.09 -4.65 -3.11
C VAL A 99 1.66 -5.52 -4.21
N THR A 100 0.96 -5.64 -5.33
CA THR A 100 1.51 -6.27 -6.53
C THR A 100 2.51 -5.32 -7.22
N PRO A 101 3.45 -5.83 -8.04
CA PRO A 101 4.37 -4.99 -8.80
C PRO A 101 3.65 -3.99 -9.74
N MET A 102 2.50 -4.38 -10.28
CA MET A 102 1.67 -3.52 -11.12
C MET A 102 1.08 -2.34 -10.32
N GLU A 103 0.58 -2.61 -9.11
CA GLU A 103 0.08 -1.56 -8.21
C GLU A 103 1.22 -0.64 -7.75
N ALA A 104 2.38 -1.19 -7.38
CA ALA A 104 3.56 -0.40 -7.02
C ALA A 104 4.00 0.52 -8.16
N ASN A 105 4.02 0.02 -9.41
CA ASN A 105 4.29 0.83 -10.60
C ASN A 105 3.28 1.97 -10.77
N LYS A 106 1.98 1.66 -10.67
CA LYS A 106 0.90 2.64 -10.82
C LYS A 106 0.97 3.73 -9.76
N LEU A 107 1.20 3.32 -8.50
CA LEU A 107 1.36 4.22 -7.37
C LEU A 107 2.58 5.14 -7.56
N GLN A 108 3.74 4.57 -7.91
CA GLN A 108 4.96 5.34 -8.12
C GLN A 108 4.80 6.36 -9.26
N GLN A 109 4.23 5.96 -10.40
CA GLN A 109 3.99 6.86 -11.53
C GLN A 109 3.09 8.03 -11.16
N GLU A 110 2.04 7.78 -10.39
CA GLU A 110 1.14 8.83 -9.93
C GLU A 110 1.82 9.81 -8.96
N LEU A 111 2.60 9.30 -8.00
CA LEU A 111 3.33 10.16 -7.06
C LEU A 111 4.39 11.00 -7.78
N GLU A 112 5.11 10.42 -8.74
CA GLU A 112 6.05 11.15 -9.61
C GLU A 112 5.34 12.22 -10.45
N ARG A 113 4.14 11.94 -10.96
CA ARG A 113 3.33 12.94 -11.67
C ARG A 113 2.96 14.09 -10.75
N ARG A 114 2.51 13.82 -9.51
CA ARG A 114 2.17 14.85 -8.51
C ARG A 114 3.37 15.72 -8.14
N VAL A 115 4.55 15.11 -8.00
CA VAL A 115 5.82 15.83 -7.79
C VAL A 115 6.10 16.79 -8.95
N LYS A 116 5.98 16.32 -10.19
CA LYS A 116 6.19 17.14 -11.39
C LYS A 116 5.17 18.28 -11.54
N GLU A 117 3.92 18.04 -11.19
CA GLU A 117 2.87 19.08 -11.26
C GLU A 117 3.01 20.16 -10.19
N GLY A 118 3.60 19.84 -9.03
CA GLY A 118 3.92 20.83 -8.00
C GLY A 118 2.71 21.64 -7.50
N ARG A 119 1.49 21.09 -7.57
CA ARG A 119 0.25 21.81 -7.22
C ARG A 119 0.31 22.36 -5.80
N ARG A 120 -0.15 23.59 -5.59
CA ARG A 120 -0.16 24.29 -4.28
C ARG A 120 -0.96 23.56 -3.20
N TYR A 121 -0.52 23.70 -1.95
CA TYR A 121 -1.08 22.97 -0.82
C TYR A 121 -2.49 23.47 -0.56
N ASN A 122 -3.40 22.55 -0.27
CA ASN A 122 -4.77 22.88 0.08
C ASN A 122 -5.27 21.87 1.10
N LEU A 123 -5.74 22.34 2.26
CA LEU A 123 -6.19 21.46 3.34
C LEU A 123 -7.33 20.53 2.93
N LEU A 124 -8.22 20.98 2.05
CA LEU A 124 -9.39 20.22 1.62
C LEU A 124 -9.03 19.18 0.57
N ASN A 125 -8.30 19.56 -0.49
CA ASN A 125 -8.16 18.72 -1.68
C ASN A 125 -6.71 18.44 -2.12
N ASN A 126 -5.70 18.93 -1.41
CA ASN A 126 -4.29 18.71 -1.75
C ASN A 126 -3.38 18.77 -0.50
N SER A 127 -3.81 18.11 0.57
CA SER A 127 -3.08 17.99 1.84
C SER A 127 -2.17 16.77 1.83
N CYS A 128 -1.32 16.61 2.85
CA CYS A 128 -0.49 15.41 3.02
C CYS A 128 -1.31 14.12 3.09
N SER A 129 -2.33 14.10 3.94
CA SER A 129 -3.20 12.94 4.14
C SER A 129 -4.13 12.69 2.95
N THR A 130 -4.74 13.73 2.38
CA THR A 130 -5.59 13.58 1.19
C THR A 130 -4.78 13.02 0.01
N ASN A 131 -3.57 13.51 -0.22
CA ASN A 131 -2.71 12.97 -1.28
C ASN A 131 -2.36 11.50 -1.06
N THR A 132 -2.01 11.15 0.17
CA THR A 132 -1.66 9.77 0.50
C THR A 132 -2.87 8.86 0.33
N ALA A 133 -4.05 9.30 0.79
CA ALA A 133 -5.28 8.53 0.66
C ALA A 133 -5.69 8.29 -0.79
N GLU A 134 -5.72 9.34 -1.62
CA GLU A 134 -6.04 9.22 -3.05
C GLU A 134 -5.07 8.30 -3.80
N ALA A 135 -3.76 8.38 -3.47
CA ALA A 135 -2.74 7.54 -4.08
C ALA A 135 -2.95 6.06 -3.71
N LEU A 136 -3.33 5.76 -2.48
CA LEU A 136 -3.67 4.40 -2.03
C LEU A 136 -4.97 3.90 -2.67
N GLU A 137 -5.97 4.77 -2.83
CA GLU A 137 -7.25 4.41 -3.45
C GLU A 137 -7.12 4.12 -4.94
N LEU A 138 -6.16 4.76 -5.62
CA LEU A 138 -5.81 4.46 -7.01
C LEU A 138 -5.44 2.98 -7.22
N ILE A 139 -4.92 2.32 -6.19
CA ILE A 139 -4.54 0.90 -6.19
C ILE A 139 -5.52 0.03 -5.38
N GLY A 140 -6.70 0.57 -5.06
CA GLY A 140 -7.77 -0.17 -4.38
C GLY A 140 -7.51 -0.42 -2.89
N ILE A 141 -6.67 0.40 -2.24
CA ILE A 141 -6.50 0.38 -0.79
C ILE A 141 -7.31 1.52 -0.20
N MET A 142 -8.34 1.17 0.58
CA MET A 142 -9.16 2.14 1.30
C MET A 142 -8.33 2.86 2.36
N ALA A 143 -8.33 4.20 2.31
CA ALA A 143 -7.47 5.04 3.12
C ALA A 143 -8.21 6.15 3.91
N HIS A 144 -9.54 6.19 3.83
CA HIS A 144 -10.42 6.98 4.70
C HIS A 144 -11.75 6.23 4.94
N ASP A 145 -12.57 6.65 5.91
CA ASP A 145 -13.88 6.03 6.12
C ASP A 145 -14.90 6.61 5.12
N PRO A 146 -15.50 5.81 4.23
CA PRO A 146 -16.45 6.30 3.23
C PRO A 146 -17.76 6.84 3.85
N ARG A 147 -17.99 6.61 5.14
CA ARG A 147 -19.14 7.15 5.89
C ARG A 147 -18.84 8.50 6.55
N GLY A 148 -17.56 8.89 6.60
CA GLY A 148 -17.12 10.18 7.12
C GLY A 148 -17.27 11.31 6.11
N LEU A 149 -16.81 12.50 6.49
CA LEU A 149 -16.64 13.58 5.52
C LEU A 149 -15.52 13.19 4.55
N PRO A 150 -15.71 13.33 3.23
CA PRO A 150 -14.70 12.92 2.25
C PRO A 150 -13.41 13.75 2.34
N THR A 151 -13.51 14.99 2.83
CA THR A 151 -12.39 15.90 3.03
C THR A 151 -12.70 16.90 4.15
N PRO A 152 -11.70 17.37 4.91
CA PRO A 152 -10.29 16.98 4.86
C PRO A 152 -10.05 15.62 5.53
N ILE A 153 -9.21 14.79 4.93
CA ILE A 153 -8.77 13.54 5.55
C ILE A 153 -7.67 13.89 6.56
N THR A 154 -7.83 13.44 7.81
CA THR A 154 -6.82 13.70 8.86
C THR A 154 -5.76 12.59 8.87
N PRO A 155 -4.51 12.85 9.31
CA PRO A 155 -3.51 11.79 9.49
C PRO A 155 -3.98 10.66 10.41
N ALA A 156 -4.75 10.99 11.47
CA ALA A 156 -5.32 9.99 12.38
C ALA A 156 -6.36 9.09 11.70
N GLU A 157 -7.23 9.67 10.88
CA GLU A 157 -8.20 8.91 10.08
C GLU A 157 -7.50 8.01 9.06
N LEU A 158 -6.52 8.55 8.33
CA LEU A 158 -5.71 7.78 7.40
C LEU A 158 -5.07 6.57 8.09
N LEU A 159 -4.45 6.77 9.24
CA LEU A 159 -3.86 5.69 10.03
C LEU A 159 -4.90 4.64 10.43
N ALA A 160 -6.06 5.07 10.93
CA ALA A 160 -7.12 4.17 11.37
C ALA A 160 -7.72 3.36 10.22
N ALA A 161 -7.84 3.94 9.02
CA ALA A 161 -8.32 3.25 7.82
C ALA A 161 -7.27 2.26 7.30
N VAL A 162 -6.03 2.70 7.11
CA VAL A 162 -4.96 1.88 6.53
C VAL A 162 -4.63 0.67 7.42
N ARG A 163 -4.65 0.83 8.75
CA ARG A 163 -4.46 -0.28 9.71
C ARG A 163 -5.46 -1.41 9.57
N LYS A 164 -6.66 -1.14 9.03
CA LYS A 164 -7.72 -2.15 8.83
C LYS A 164 -7.60 -2.88 7.50
N SER A 165 -6.66 -2.48 6.64
CA SER A 165 -6.44 -3.14 5.36
C SER A 165 -5.99 -4.58 5.55
N SER A 166 -6.58 -5.51 4.81
CA SER A 166 -6.11 -6.91 4.74
C SER A 166 -4.71 -7.04 4.10
N ARG A 167 -4.16 -5.93 3.60
CA ARG A 167 -2.83 -5.85 3.03
C ARG A 167 -1.72 -5.54 4.03
N VAL A 168 -2.07 -5.25 5.29
CA VAL A 168 -1.06 -4.98 6.34
C VAL A 168 -0.19 -6.20 6.57
N VAL A 169 1.13 -6.02 6.46
CA VAL A 169 2.15 -7.03 6.79
C VAL A 169 2.85 -6.75 8.11
N GLY A 170 2.70 -5.54 8.66
CA GLY A 170 3.23 -5.17 9.97
C GLY A 170 3.26 -3.66 10.17
N GLU A 171 3.59 -3.26 11.40
CA GLU A 171 3.82 -1.87 11.77
C GLU A 171 5.27 -1.67 12.21
N ARG A 172 5.80 -0.48 11.93
CA ARG A 172 7.07 0.02 12.47
C ARG A 172 6.79 1.28 13.26
N LYS A 173 7.39 1.37 14.43
CA LYS A 173 7.35 2.56 15.27
C LYS A 173 8.70 3.25 15.17
N TYR A 174 8.69 4.55 14.91
CA TYR A 174 9.88 5.39 14.97
C TYR A 174 9.62 6.41 16.07
N PRO A 175 10.04 6.10 17.32
CA PRO A 175 9.82 7.02 18.43
C PRO A 175 10.63 8.30 18.24
N LYS A 176 10.23 9.37 18.92
CA LYS A 176 11.01 10.59 18.96
C LYS A 176 12.44 10.31 19.45
N GLY A 177 13.43 10.77 18.69
CA GLY A 177 14.85 10.48 18.93
C GLY A 177 15.36 9.21 18.23
N TRP A 178 14.55 8.55 17.41
CA TRP A 178 14.95 7.37 16.64
C TRP A 178 16.22 7.60 15.82
N LYS A 179 17.12 6.62 15.82
CA LYS A 179 18.39 6.64 15.08
C LYS A 179 18.52 5.36 14.25
N ALA A 180 18.68 5.46 12.94
CA ALA A 180 18.84 4.30 12.07
C ALA A 180 19.92 3.33 12.58
N GLY A 181 19.55 2.07 12.82
CA GLY A 181 20.47 1.00 13.24
C GLY A 181 20.89 1.01 14.72
N ALA A 182 20.35 1.92 15.54
CA ALA A 182 20.62 1.92 16.99
C ALA A 182 19.86 0.80 17.71
N SER A 183 20.51 0.20 18.70
CA SER A 183 19.91 -0.85 19.54
C SER A 183 18.85 -0.34 20.52
N GLU A 184 18.68 0.98 20.63
CA GLU A 184 17.73 1.64 21.53
C GLU A 184 16.34 1.84 20.90
N ASN A 185 16.14 1.37 19.67
CA ASN A 185 14.89 1.57 18.89
C ASN A 185 13.82 0.49 19.11
N TRP A 186 14.08 -0.49 19.97
CA TRP A 186 13.23 -1.66 20.26
C TRP A 186 13.11 -1.86 21.77
#